data_AF-A0A1X1YBS9-F1
#
_entry.id   AF-A0A1X1YBS9-F1
#
_cell.length_a   1.000
_cell.length_b   1.000
_cell.length_c   1.000
_cell.angle_alpha   90.00
_cell.angle_beta   90.00
_cell.angle_gamma   90.00
#
_symmetry.space_group_name_H-M   'P 1'
#
loop_
_entity.id
_entity.type
_entity.pdbx_description
1 polymer ?
#
loop_
_entity_poly.entity_id
_entity_poly.type
_entity_poly.pdbx_seq_one_letter_code
_entity_poly.pdbx_strand_id
1 'polypeptide(L)' 'MARKAYYVNESFAEDVDGVLVYHQALITEDQPGYHPGFRHTDLSVLQAMSEAANTAAGLSAEDVNDIVMSSMRLGAAAN' A
#
# COMPACT_ATOMS: atom_id res chain seq x y z
N MET A 1 13.27 2.46 13.96
CA MET A 1 11.81 2.66 13.74
C MET A 1 11.50 2.02 12.41
N ALA A 2 10.49 1.15 12.32
CA ALA A 2 10.11 0.52 11.06
C ALA A 2 9.55 1.58 10.10
N ARG A 3 10.00 1.55 8.83
CA ARG A 3 9.48 2.45 7.80
C ARG A 3 8.06 2.07 7.41
N LYS A 4 7.28 3.05 6.97
CA LYS A 4 5.89 2.88 6.55
C LYS A 4 5.70 3.41 5.14
N ALA A 5 5.14 2.58 4.26
CA ALA A 5 4.86 2.95 2.89
C ALA A 5 3.36 2.83 2.60
N TYR A 6 2.85 3.73 1.76
CA TYR A 6 1.52 3.66 1.18
C TYR A 6 1.61 3.04 -0.21
N TYR A 7 0.86 1.98 -0.45
CA TYR A 7 0.90 1.23 -1.70
C TYR A 7 -0.51 0.95 -2.20
N VAL A 8 -0.69 0.96 -3.53
CA VAL A 8 -1.99 0.69 -4.17
C VAL A 8 -1.75 -0.25 -5.32
N ASN A 9 -2.63 -1.24 -5.47
CA ASN A 9 -2.62 -2.18 -6.58
C ASN A 9 -4.06 -2.45 -7.03
N GLU A 10 -4.25 -2.77 -8.32
CA GLU A 10 -5.54 -3.20 -8.87
C GLU A 10 -6.11 -4.43 -8.15
N SER A 11 -5.24 -5.28 -7.61
CA SER A 11 -5.62 -6.44 -6.80
C SER A 11 -6.31 -6.08 -5.48
N PHE A 12 -6.24 -4.81 -5.05
CA PHE A 12 -6.92 -4.30 -3.87
C PHE A 12 -8.28 -3.66 -4.20
N ALA A 13 -8.84 -3.94 -5.38
CA ALA A 13 -10.17 -3.47 -5.71
C ALA A 13 -11.26 -4.36 -5.08
N GLU A 14 -12.33 -3.74 -4.63
CA GLU A 14 -13.53 -4.37 -4.10
C GLU A 14 -14.74 -3.84 -4.87
N ASP A 15 -15.68 -4.72 -5.21
CA ASP A 15 -16.98 -4.30 -5.73
C ASP A 15 -17.90 -3.98 -4.56
N VAL A 16 -18.32 -2.71 -4.47
CA VAL A 16 -19.26 -2.21 -3.48
C VAL A 16 -20.51 -1.73 -4.21
N ASP A 17 -21.57 -2.53 -4.18
CA ASP A 17 -22.86 -2.25 -4.82
C ASP A 17 -22.76 -1.91 -6.33
N GLY A 18 -21.87 -2.61 -7.06
CA GLY A 18 -21.64 -2.41 -8.49
C GLY A 18 -20.66 -1.27 -8.82
N VAL A 19 -19.99 -0.72 -7.81
CA VAL A 19 -18.95 0.29 -7.95
C VAL A 19 -17.60 -0.31 -7.55
N LEU A 20 -16.64 -0.24 -8.46
CA LEU A 20 -15.27 -0.66 -8.16
C LEU A 20 -14.57 0.36 -7.26
N VAL A 21 -14.14 -0.07 -6.09
CA VAL A 21 -13.46 0.75 -5.07
C VAL A 21 -12.07 0.19 -4.82
N TYR A 22 -11.05 1.01 -5.01
CA TYR A 22 -9.67 0.66 -4.74
C TYR A 22 -9.28 1.05 -3.32
N HIS A 23 -8.45 0.20 -2.69
CA HIS A 23 -7.93 0.43 -1.35
C HIS A 23 -6.44 0.76 -1.36
N GLN A 24 -6.04 1.75 -0.57
CA GLN A 24 -4.65 2.07 -0.28
C GLN A 24 -4.20 1.22 0.90
N ALA A 25 -3.14 0.45 0.71
CA ALA A 25 -2.51 -0.35 1.74
C ALA A 25 -1.44 0.48 2.47
N LEU A 26 -1.49 0.50 3.80
CA LEU A 26 -0.39 0.94 4.65
C LEU A 26 0.45 -0.29 5.02
N ILE A 27 1.70 -0.29 4.57
CA ILE A 27 2.65 -1.38 4.78
C ILE A 27 3.72 -0.91 5.75
N THR A 28 4.02 -1.75 6.75
CA THR A 28 5.11 -1.52 7.71
C THR A 28 6.21 -2.53 7.45
N GLU A 29 7.44 -2.06 7.26
CA GLU A 29 8.61 -2.83 6.80
C GLU A 29 8.85 -4.14 7.55
N ASP A 30 8.63 -4.13 8.87
CA ASP A 30 8.90 -5.23 9.79
C ASP A 30 7.63 -5.95 10.26
N GLN A 31 6.50 -5.76 9.58
CA GLN A 31 5.23 -6.40 9.92
C GLN A 31 4.67 -7.15 8.70
N PRO A 32 4.21 -8.40 8.89
CA PRO A 32 3.57 -9.14 7.82
C PRO A 32 2.20 -8.52 7.49
N GLY A 33 1.90 -8.44 6.19
CA GLY A 33 0.61 -7.97 5.69
C GLY A 33 0.51 -6.45 5.60
N TYR A 34 -0.73 -5.96 5.46
CA TYR A 34 -1.02 -4.55 5.29
C TYR A 34 -2.24 -4.13 6.11
N HIS A 35 -2.32 -2.84 6.41
CA HIS A 35 -3.52 -2.23 6.96
C HIS A 35 -4.27 -1.50 5.84
N PRO A 36 -5.58 -1.75 5.65
CA PRO A 36 -6.37 -0.97 4.72
C PRO A 36 -6.47 0.48 5.21
N GLY A 37 -6.19 1.41 4.32
CA GLY A 37 -6.18 2.85 4.55
C GLY A 37 -7.29 3.55 3.78
N PHE A 38 -6.92 4.54 2.98
CA PHE A 38 -7.87 5.32 2.20
C PHE A 38 -8.48 4.51 1.05
N ARG A 39 -9.71 4.83 0.65
CA ARG A 39 -10.40 4.19 -0.47
C ARG A 39 -10.88 5.20 -1.50
N HIS A 40 -10.81 4.85 -2.78
CA HIS A 40 -11.22 5.74 -3.87
C HIS A 40 -11.69 4.93 -5.08
N THR A 41 -12.64 5.46 -5.85
CA THR A 41 -13.17 4.79 -7.06
C THR A 41 -12.25 4.97 -8.28
N ASP A 42 -11.37 5.96 -8.25
CA ASP A 42 -10.32 6.18 -9.24
C ASP A 42 -8.96 5.73 -8.69
N LEU A 43 -8.39 4.71 -9.33
CA LEU A 43 -7.08 4.15 -9.01
C LEU A 43 -5.94 5.18 -9.17
N SER A 44 -6.00 6.02 -10.20
CA SER A 44 -4.95 6.98 -10.52
C SER A 44 -4.85 8.06 -9.45
N VAL A 45 -6.01 8.51 -8.95
CA VAL A 45 -6.08 9.43 -7.81
C VAL A 45 -5.46 8.81 -6.57
N LEU A 46 -5.77 7.54 -6.28
CA LEU A 46 -5.26 6.85 -5.11
C LEU A 46 -3.75 6.59 -5.20
N GLN A 47 -3.24 6.28 -6.40
CA GLN A 47 -1.81 6.18 -6.68
C GLN A 47 -1.09 7.50 -6.44
N ALA A 48 -1.60 8.61 -7.00
CA ALA A 48 -1.02 9.94 -6.80
C ALA A 48 -1.01 10.35 -5.32
N MET A 49 -2.09 10.06 -4.57
CA MET A 49 -2.13 10.31 -3.13
C MET A 49 -1.09 9.48 -2.36
N SER A 50 -0.90 8.21 -2.74
CA SER A 50 0.09 7.33 -2.11
C SER A 50 1.51 7.80 -2.37
N GLU A 51 1.81 8.18 -3.62
CA GLU A 51 3.11 8.72 -4.01
C GLU A 51 3.42 10.04 -3.29
N ALA A 52 2.44 10.95 -3.20
CA ALA A 52 2.58 12.19 -2.46
C ALA A 52 2.84 11.94 -0.96
N ALA A 53 2.13 10.98 -0.35
CA ALA A 53 2.32 10.61 1.05
C ALA A 53 3.70 9.99 1.31
N ASN A 54 4.17 9.12 0.43
CA ASN A 54 5.51 8.51 0.51
C ASN A 54 6.60 9.56 0.32
N THR A 55 6.43 10.47 -0.64
CA THR A 55 7.37 11.58 -0.89
C THR A 55 7.45 12.51 0.32
N ALA A 56 6.30 12.85 0.93
CA ALA A 56 6.25 13.64 2.15
C ALA A 56 6.91 12.94 3.35
N ALA A 57 6.91 11.61 3.36
CA ALA A 57 7.64 10.78 4.33
C ALA A 57 9.13 10.61 4.00
N GLY A 58 9.63 11.19 2.90
CA GLY A 58 11.02 11.10 2.46
C GLY A 58 11.39 9.75 1.83
N LEU A 59 10.41 8.99 1.36
CA LEU A 59 10.63 7.69 0.72
C LEU A 59 10.72 7.84 -0.81
N SER A 60 11.69 7.16 -1.40
CA SER A 60 11.75 6.95 -2.84
C SER A 60 10.83 5.80 -3.28
N ALA A 61 10.60 5.68 -4.59
CA ALA A 61 9.89 4.52 -5.14
C ALA A 61 10.61 3.20 -4.85
N GLU A 62 11.95 3.22 -4.78
CA GLU A 62 12.76 2.05 -4.40
C GLU A 62 12.54 1.67 -2.94
N ASP A 63 12.54 2.64 -2.02
CA ASP A 63 12.23 2.40 -0.60
C ASP A 63 10.84 1.80 -0.41
N VAL A 64 9.84 2.31 -1.14
CA VAL A 64 8.48 1.80 -1.10
C VAL A 64 8.44 0.33 -1.54
N ASN A 65 9.12 0.00 -2.64
CA ASN A 65 9.19 -1.38 -3.14
C ASN A 65 9.91 -2.29 -2.13
N ASP A 66 11.02 -1.83 -1.54
CA ASP A 66 11.75 -2.58 -0.53
C ASP A 66 10.90 -2.88 0.71
N ILE A 67 10.14 -1.90 1.19
CA ILE A 67 9.21 -2.04 2.32
C ILE A 67 8.10 -3.06 1.99
N VAL A 68 7.50 -2.96 0.79
CA VAL A 68 6.48 -3.91 0.31
C VAL A 68 7.05 -5.32 0.28
N MET A 69 8.22 -5.50 -0.34
CA MET A 69 8.87 -6.81 -0.47
C MET A 69 9.28 -7.38 0.88
N SER A 70 9.75 -6.56 1.82
CA SER A 70 10.08 -6.98 3.18
C SER A 70 8.85 -7.53 3.91
N SER A 71 7.75 -6.78 3.90
CA SER A 71 6.49 -7.21 4.52
C SER A 71 5.93 -8.49 3.88
N MET A 72 5.98 -8.62 2.55
CA MET A 72 5.55 -9.83 1.84
C MET A 72 6.39 -11.05 2.22
N ARG A 73 7.73 -10.90 2.33
CA ARG A 73 8.62 -11.97 2.78
C ARG A 73 8.29 -12.44 4.20
N LEU A 74 7.99 -11.50 5.10
CA LEU A 74 7.57 -11.83 6.47
C LEU A 74 6.24 -12.58 6.48
N GLY A 75 5.27 -12.17 5.66
CA GLY A 75 3.99 -12.86 5.53
C GLY A 75 4.13 -14.28 4.97
N ALA A 76 5.02 -14.47 3.99
CA ALA A 76 5.30 -15.79 3.43
C ALA A 76 5.99 -16.74 4.41
N ALA A 77 6.82 -16.23 5.32
CA ALA A 77 7.48 -17.04 6.35
C ALA A 77 6.58 -17.39 7.55
N ALA A 78 5.45 -16.70 7.71
CA ALA A 78 4.49 -16.92 8.80
C ALA A 78 3.40 -17.95 8.47
N ASN A 79 3.32 -18.40 7.21
CA ASN A 79 2.41 -19.44 6.71
C ASN A 79 3.15 -20.75 6.44
#